data_AF-A0A3A9F899-F1
#
_entry.id   AF-A0A3A9F899-F1
#
_cell.length_a   1.000
_cell.length_b   1.000
_cell.length_c   1.000
_cell.angle_alpha   90.00
_cell.angle_beta   90.00
_cell.angle_gamma   90.00
#
_symmetry.space_group_name_H-M   'P 1'
#
loop_
_entity.id
_entity.type
_entity.pdbx_description
1 polymer ?
#
loop_
_entity_poly.entity_id
_entity_poly.type
_entity_poly.pdbx_seq_one_letter_code
_entity_poly.pdbx_strand_id
1 'polypeptide(L)'
;MILLSQMIKEVAKESLSHENMESAAKKLRRKFEKLIRVCGGDIEKMKDGKKCISFPDEEKEFIIIILTQLAREEGLSQKLWEERDDSMTLEEVHDFIQYFINYLEKKGYSEGVIKDVVKTMDILFQLTVRQKLDYCHKLLDCYAENLAPYLYTYQVHFMDRLIKELSLKTVESTVEASIYCSDLANVLKAEVELRETDDVSKFYGMDNDPIRDEYVERDKQVIAYLKQHPEIKKAVEEKMGAKISLIWKNIDDENER
;
A
#
# COMPACT_ATOMS: atom_id res chain seq x y z
N MET A 1 21.27 -9.86 -10.27
CA MET A 1 21.33 -8.55 -9.57
C MET A 1 21.76 -7.49 -10.55
N ILE A 2 20.92 -6.48 -10.78
CA ILE A 2 21.14 -5.38 -11.72
C ILE A 2 21.25 -4.06 -10.98
N LEU A 3 22.17 -3.20 -11.43
CA LEU A 3 22.38 -1.89 -10.82
C LEU A 3 21.31 -0.90 -11.27
N LEU A 4 20.80 -0.08 -10.34
CA LEU A 4 19.92 1.05 -10.65
C LEU A 4 20.52 1.96 -11.73
N SER A 5 21.83 2.17 -11.69
CA SER A 5 22.55 3.01 -12.66
C SER A 5 22.52 2.44 -14.08
N GLN A 6 22.41 1.12 -14.25
CA GLN A 6 22.26 0.47 -15.55
C GLN A 6 20.84 0.68 -16.07
N MET A 7 19.82 0.45 -15.23
CA MET A 7 18.41 0.65 -15.59
C MET A 7 18.09 2.12 -15.93
N ILE A 8 18.64 3.08 -15.19
CA ILE A 8 18.49 4.51 -15.49
C ILE A 8 19.06 4.85 -16.87
N LYS A 9 20.21 4.27 -17.25
CA LYS A 9 20.81 4.50 -18.57
C LYS A 9 19.97 3.88 -19.67
N GLU A 10 19.42 2.69 -19.45
CA GLU A 10 18.49 2.01 -20.35
C GLU A 10 17.27 2.89 -20.62
N VAL A 11 16.58 3.34 -19.57
CA VAL A 11 15.38 4.18 -19.68
C VAL A 11 15.68 5.56 -20.27
N ALA A 12 16.77 6.21 -19.86
CA ALA A 12 17.15 7.51 -20.41
C ALA A 12 17.40 7.43 -21.93
N LYS A 13 17.99 6.33 -22.42
CA LYS A 13 18.23 6.11 -23.84
C LYS A 13 16.93 5.93 -24.62
N GLU A 14 15.96 5.22 -24.04
CA GLU A 14 14.69 4.91 -24.72
C GLU A 14 13.69 6.07 -24.66
N SER A 15 13.54 6.72 -23.49
CA SER A 15 12.46 7.69 -23.24
C SER A 15 12.92 9.16 -23.28
N LEU A 16 14.23 9.43 -23.18
CA LEU A 16 14.80 10.79 -23.16
C LEU A 16 15.90 10.94 -24.23
N SER A 17 15.72 10.32 -25.38
CA SER A 17 16.71 10.23 -26.46
C SER A 17 17.18 11.59 -27.03
N HIS A 18 16.43 12.66 -26.75
CA HIS A 18 16.73 14.02 -27.18
C HIS A 18 17.56 14.83 -26.18
N GLU A 19 17.74 14.36 -24.95
CA GLU A 19 18.50 15.04 -23.90
C GLU A 19 19.97 14.58 -23.83
N ASN A 20 20.83 15.39 -23.21
CA ASN A 20 22.17 14.92 -22.85
C ASN A 20 22.03 13.74 -21.86
N MET A 21 22.51 12.56 -22.29
CA MET A 21 22.38 11.30 -21.54
C MET A 21 22.86 11.37 -20.09
N GLU A 22 23.94 12.11 -19.81
CA GLU A 22 24.50 12.21 -18.46
C GLU A 22 23.64 13.12 -17.57
N SER A 23 23.08 14.19 -18.14
CA SER A 23 22.13 15.07 -17.48
C SER A 23 20.79 14.36 -17.22
N ALA A 24 20.25 13.68 -18.23
CA ALA A 24 19.01 12.91 -18.15
C ALA A 24 19.10 11.81 -17.08
N ALA A 25 20.20 11.06 -17.05
CA ALA A 25 20.44 10.04 -16.04
C ALA A 25 20.53 10.63 -14.62
N LYS A 26 21.18 11.80 -14.45
CA LYS A 26 21.24 12.49 -13.14
C LYS A 26 19.87 13.00 -12.70
N LYS A 27 19.09 13.60 -13.61
CA LYS A 27 17.72 14.08 -13.33
C LYS A 27 16.82 12.92 -12.91
N LEU A 28 16.84 11.83 -13.69
CA LEU A 28 16.01 10.66 -13.44
C LEU A 28 16.39 9.95 -12.13
N ARG A 29 17.69 9.86 -11.81
CA ARG A 29 18.16 9.36 -10.51
C ARG A 29 17.61 10.17 -9.35
N ARG A 30 17.68 11.51 -9.43
CA ARG A 30 17.14 12.40 -8.39
C ARG A 30 15.63 12.23 -8.24
N LYS A 31 14.91 12.04 -9.35
CA LYS A 31 13.47 11.77 -9.30
C LYS A 31 13.17 10.46 -8.57
N PHE A 32 13.87 9.39 -8.92
CA PHE A 32 13.73 8.10 -8.23
C PHE A 32 14.05 8.20 -6.74
N GLU A 33 15.17 8.82 -6.37
CA GLU A 33 15.56 9.00 -4.96
C GLU A 33 14.54 9.82 -4.17
N LYS A 34 13.94 10.85 -4.78
CA LYS A 34 12.84 11.60 -4.16
C LYS A 34 11.59 10.72 -4.03
N LEU A 35 11.19 9.98 -5.06
CA LEU A 35 10.01 9.11 -5.02
C LEU A 35 10.10 8.10 -3.87
N ILE A 36 11.26 7.44 -3.71
CA ILE A 36 11.47 6.50 -2.60
C ILE A 36 11.26 7.18 -1.24
N ARG A 37 11.77 8.40 -1.06
CA ARG A 37 11.58 9.16 0.19
C ARG A 37 10.11 9.53 0.41
N VAL A 38 9.40 9.96 -0.63
CA VAL A 38 7.97 10.29 -0.54
C VAL A 38 7.15 9.05 -0.17
N CYS A 39 7.54 7.87 -0.66
CA CYS A 39 6.93 6.60 -0.27
C CYS A 39 7.37 6.08 1.12
N GLY A 40 8.10 6.88 1.92
CA GLY A 40 8.58 6.50 3.26
C GLY A 40 9.79 5.55 3.26
N GLY A 41 10.44 5.36 2.10
CA GLY A 41 11.62 4.51 1.96
C GLY A 41 12.92 5.23 2.30
N ASP A 42 13.88 4.47 2.82
CA ASP A 42 15.22 4.95 3.16
C ASP A 42 16.25 4.54 2.10
N ILE A 43 16.63 5.50 1.25
CA ILE A 43 17.66 5.33 0.20
C ILE A 43 19.00 4.84 0.77
N GLU A 44 19.38 5.21 1.99
CA GLU A 44 20.65 4.78 2.56
C GLU A 44 20.64 3.30 2.94
N LYS A 45 19.48 2.76 3.37
CA LYS A 45 19.32 1.32 3.64
C LYS A 45 19.30 0.48 2.36
N MET A 46 18.93 1.07 1.23
CA MET A 46 18.95 0.40 -0.08
C MET A 46 20.35 0.31 -0.70
N LYS A 47 21.35 1.01 -0.14
CA LYS A 47 22.72 0.99 -0.65
C LYS A 47 23.48 -0.19 -0.09
N ASP A 48 24.18 -0.90 -0.96
CA ASP A 48 25.16 -1.91 -0.59
C ASP A 48 26.41 -1.28 0.06
N GLY A 49 27.33 -2.12 0.54
CA GLY A 49 28.61 -1.67 1.11
C GLY A 49 29.50 -0.86 0.15
N LYS A 50 29.16 -0.79 -1.15
CA LYS A 50 29.82 0.02 -2.18
C LYS A 50 29.04 1.30 -2.51
N LYS A 51 28.00 1.63 -1.74
CA LYS A 51 27.09 2.77 -1.95
C LYS A 51 26.32 2.68 -3.27
N CYS A 52 26.13 1.48 -3.81
CA CYS A 52 25.35 1.21 -5.01
C CYS A 52 24.00 0.63 -4.63
N ILE A 53 22.97 0.97 -5.42
CA ILE A 53 21.64 0.35 -5.30
C ILE A 53 21.54 -0.71 -6.39
N SER A 54 21.28 -1.94 -5.98
CA SER A 54 21.07 -3.09 -6.86
C SER A 54 19.78 -3.79 -6.51
N PHE A 55 19.11 -4.29 -7.54
CA PHE A 55 17.87 -5.05 -7.39
C PHE A 55 18.07 -6.48 -7.89
N PRO A 56 17.31 -7.45 -7.36
CA PRO A 56 17.16 -8.77 -7.97
C PRO A 56 16.73 -8.64 -9.44
N ASP A 57 17.06 -9.63 -10.26
CA ASP A 57 16.77 -9.54 -11.71
C ASP A 57 15.25 -9.61 -11.97
N GLU A 58 14.52 -10.22 -11.05
CA GLU A 58 13.07 -10.34 -10.99
C GLU A 58 12.39 -8.97 -10.82
N GLU A 59 13.03 -8.03 -10.10
CA GLU A 59 12.50 -6.69 -9.84
C GLU A 59 12.88 -5.68 -10.93
N LYS A 60 13.75 -6.06 -11.87
CA LYS A 60 14.31 -5.16 -12.90
C LYS A 60 13.21 -4.41 -13.66
N GLU A 61 12.21 -5.12 -14.15
CA GLU A 61 11.15 -4.52 -14.99
C GLU A 61 10.27 -3.57 -14.20
N PHE A 62 10.00 -3.88 -12.93
CA PHE A 62 9.24 -3.01 -12.05
C PHE A 62 9.94 -1.66 -11.88
N ILE A 63 11.25 -1.69 -11.63
CA ILE A 63 12.05 -0.47 -11.52
C ILE A 63 12.12 0.28 -12.85
N ILE A 64 12.25 -0.42 -13.99
CA ILE A 64 12.24 0.20 -15.33
C ILE A 64 10.93 0.93 -15.60
N ILE A 65 9.78 0.39 -15.21
CA ILE A 65 8.47 1.02 -15.41
C ILE A 65 8.34 2.30 -14.58
N ILE A 66 8.72 2.26 -13.29
CA ILE A 66 8.76 3.45 -12.43
C ILE A 66 9.63 4.53 -13.06
N LEU A 67 10.84 4.17 -13.48
CA LEU A 67 11.77 5.09 -14.12
C LEU A 67 11.21 5.64 -15.43
N THR A 68 10.50 4.84 -16.22
CA THR A 68 9.90 5.27 -17.49
C THR A 68 8.81 6.32 -17.25
N GLN A 69 7.94 6.11 -16.27
CA GLN A 69 6.90 7.07 -15.87
C GLN A 69 7.50 8.38 -15.36
N LEU A 70 8.52 8.31 -14.50
CA LEU A 70 9.25 9.49 -14.01
C LEU A 70 9.97 10.25 -15.14
N ALA A 71 10.47 9.53 -16.15
CA ALA A 71 11.14 10.12 -17.31
C ALA A 71 10.15 10.85 -18.22
N ARG A 72 8.98 10.25 -18.47
CA ARG A 72 7.92 10.82 -19.33
C ARG A 72 7.03 11.83 -18.62
N GLU A 73 7.18 11.97 -17.31
CA GLU A 73 6.38 12.85 -16.47
C GLU A 73 4.88 12.49 -16.55
N GLU A 74 4.60 11.18 -16.58
CA GLU A 74 3.24 10.63 -16.71
C GLU A 74 2.99 9.52 -15.68
N GLY A 75 1.71 9.23 -15.42
CA GLY A 75 1.28 8.09 -14.60
C GLY A 75 1.50 8.26 -13.09
N LEU A 76 1.23 7.17 -12.37
CA LEU A 76 1.18 7.14 -10.90
C LEU A 76 2.52 7.53 -10.26
N SER A 77 3.64 7.07 -10.82
CA SER A 77 4.97 7.34 -10.27
C SER A 77 5.31 8.83 -10.29
N GLN A 78 4.90 9.55 -11.33
CA GLN A 78 5.08 11.01 -11.39
C GLN A 78 4.14 11.73 -10.43
N LYS A 79 2.87 11.31 -10.32
CA LYS A 79 1.91 11.92 -9.38
C LYS A 79 2.35 11.79 -7.93
N LEU A 80 2.82 10.59 -7.54
CA LEU A 80 3.43 10.34 -6.23
C LEU A 80 4.67 11.22 -6.01
N TRP A 81 5.52 11.37 -7.03
CA TRP A 81 6.72 12.21 -6.94
C TRP A 81 6.41 13.72 -6.74
N GLU A 82 5.29 14.19 -7.27
CA GLU A 82 4.84 15.59 -7.15
C GLU A 82 4.29 15.95 -5.77
N GLU A 83 4.13 14.99 -4.85
CA GLU A 83 3.55 15.21 -3.50
C GLU A 83 2.18 15.91 -3.56
N ARG A 84 1.43 15.73 -4.65
CA ARG A 84 0.05 16.22 -4.70
C ARG A 84 -0.78 15.34 -3.79
N ASP A 85 -1.18 15.92 -2.66
CA ASP A 85 -2.07 15.36 -1.62
C ASP A 85 -3.51 15.10 -2.12
N ASP A 86 -3.67 14.92 -3.43
CA ASP A 86 -4.89 14.42 -4.03
C ASP A 86 -4.80 12.90 -3.94
N SER A 87 -5.53 12.33 -2.98
CA SER A 87 -5.72 10.88 -2.84
C SER A 87 -5.78 10.20 -4.21
N MET A 88 -4.83 9.29 -4.49
CA MET A 88 -4.82 8.53 -5.74
C MET A 88 -6.20 7.91 -5.98
N THR A 89 -6.78 8.16 -7.15
CA THR A 89 -8.10 7.62 -7.46
C THR A 89 -8.01 6.13 -7.75
N LEU A 90 -9.13 5.42 -7.60
CA LEU A 90 -9.20 4.00 -7.95
C LEU A 90 -8.89 3.73 -9.42
N GLU A 91 -9.31 4.65 -10.29
CA GLU A 91 -9.06 4.59 -11.73
C GLU A 91 -7.56 4.74 -12.03
N GLU A 92 -6.86 5.69 -11.38
CA GLU A 92 -5.42 5.89 -11.57
C GLU A 92 -4.59 4.67 -11.15
N VAL A 93 -4.95 4.04 -10.04
CA VAL A 93 -4.31 2.80 -9.57
C VAL A 93 -4.60 1.64 -10.53
N HIS A 94 -5.84 1.53 -11.00
CA HIS A 94 -6.21 0.50 -11.97
C HIS A 94 -5.45 0.67 -13.30
N ASP A 95 -5.38 1.88 -13.83
CA ASP A 95 -4.65 2.22 -15.05
C ASP A 95 -3.15 1.94 -14.91
N PHE A 96 -2.58 2.21 -13.74
CA PHE A 96 -1.19 1.88 -13.43
C PHE A 96 -0.92 0.38 -13.49
N ILE A 97 -1.77 -0.44 -12.84
CA ILE A 97 -1.66 -1.89 -12.88
C ILE A 97 -1.87 -2.41 -14.30
N GLN A 98 -2.86 -1.89 -15.03
CA GLN A 98 -3.12 -2.30 -16.41
C GLN A 98 -1.97 -1.94 -17.35
N TYR A 99 -1.36 -0.77 -17.18
CA TYR A 99 -0.14 -0.39 -17.90
C TYR A 99 0.97 -1.41 -17.66
N PHE A 100 1.15 -1.82 -16.40
CA PHE A 100 2.15 -2.79 -15.99
C PHE A 100 1.92 -4.16 -16.65
N ILE A 101 0.68 -4.65 -16.63
CA ILE A 101 0.27 -5.88 -17.33
C ILE A 101 0.63 -5.80 -18.80
N ASN A 102 0.16 -4.75 -19.49
CA ASN A 102 0.38 -4.56 -20.92
C ASN A 102 1.87 -4.49 -21.29
N TYR A 103 2.70 -3.92 -20.40
CA TYR A 103 4.14 -3.86 -20.58
C TYR A 103 4.78 -5.25 -20.48
N LEU A 104 4.46 -6.01 -19.43
CA LEU A 104 4.98 -7.37 -19.23
C LEU A 104 4.56 -8.31 -20.37
N GLU A 105 3.32 -8.22 -20.84
CA GLU A 105 2.83 -8.97 -22.00
C GLU A 105 3.65 -8.67 -23.25
N LYS A 106 3.91 -7.39 -23.55
CA LYS A 106 4.72 -6.98 -24.70
C LYS A 106 6.17 -7.47 -24.64
N LYS A 107 6.72 -7.65 -23.44
CA LYS A 107 8.06 -8.18 -23.21
C LYS A 107 8.11 -9.71 -23.23
N GLY A 108 6.97 -10.38 -23.30
CA GLY A 108 6.87 -11.84 -23.40
C GLY A 108 6.96 -12.58 -22.07
N TYR A 109 6.67 -11.91 -20.95
CA TYR A 109 6.55 -12.58 -19.65
C TYR A 109 5.37 -13.54 -19.64
N SER A 110 5.48 -14.63 -18.88
CA SER A 110 4.42 -15.62 -18.77
C SER A 110 3.22 -15.08 -17.99
N GLU A 111 2.03 -15.60 -18.28
CA GLU A 111 0.79 -15.24 -17.58
C GLU A 111 0.90 -15.46 -16.06
N GLY A 112 1.62 -16.50 -15.62
CA GLY A 112 1.85 -16.77 -14.20
C GLY A 112 2.60 -15.62 -13.51
N VAL A 113 3.71 -15.16 -14.10
CA VAL A 113 4.50 -14.04 -13.55
C VAL A 113 3.68 -12.75 -13.52
N ILE A 114 2.89 -12.50 -14.58
CA ILE A 114 2.02 -11.32 -14.63
C ILE A 114 0.99 -11.36 -13.51
N LYS A 115 0.35 -12.51 -13.27
CA LYS A 115 -0.63 -12.68 -12.19
C LYS A 115 -0.02 -12.45 -10.81
N ASP A 116 1.18 -12.97 -10.55
CA ASP A 116 1.85 -12.81 -9.27
C ASP A 116 2.19 -11.34 -8.98
N VAL A 117 2.66 -10.61 -10.01
CA VAL A 117 2.92 -9.17 -9.89
C VAL A 117 1.64 -8.37 -9.67
N VAL A 118 0.58 -8.67 -10.42
CA VAL A 118 -0.74 -8.01 -10.24
C VAL A 118 -1.28 -8.24 -8.84
N LYS A 119 -1.16 -9.46 -8.30
CA LYS A 119 -1.57 -9.76 -6.92
C LYS A 119 -0.77 -8.92 -5.92
N THR A 120 0.54 -8.82 -6.10
CA THR A 120 1.40 -8.01 -5.24
C THR A 120 1.00 -6.53 -5.29
N MET A 121 0.74 -5.99 -6.47
CA MET A 121 0.27 -4.61 -6.64
C MET A 121 -1.13 -4.41 -6.03
N ASP A 122 -2.04 -5.37 -6.17
CA ASP A 122 -3.36 -5.33 -5.55
C ASP A 122 -3.27 -5.25 -4.03
N ILE A 123 -2.38 -6.03 -3.40
CA ILE A 123 -2.12 -5.97 -1.95
C ILE A 123 -1.57 -4.60 -1.55
N LEU A 124 -0.54 -4.12 -2.26
CA LEU A 124 0.12 -2.84 -1.95
C LEU A 124 -0.83 -1.64 -2.05
N PHE A 125 -1.65 -1.60 -3.10
CA PHE A 125 -2.61 -0.50 -3.30
C PHE A 125 -3.98 -0.76 -2.67
N GLN A 126 -4.20 -1.96 -2.14
CA GLN A 126 -5.48 -2.43 -1.60
C GLN A 126 -6.63 -2.25 -2.61
N LEU A 127 -6.33 -2.42 -3.90
CA LEU A 127 -7.22 -2.01 -4.99
C LEU A 127 -8.57 -2.72 -4.89
N THR A 128 -8.57 -4.05 -4.76
CA THR A 128 -9.78 -4.86 -4.67
C THR A 128 -10.68 -4.44 -3.51
N VAL A 129 -10.10 -4.19 -2.33
CA VAL A 129 -10.87 -3.77 -1.14
C VAL A 129 -11.51 -2.40 -1.37
N ARG A 130 -10.76 -1.46 -1.93
CA ARG A 130 -11.27 -0.12 -2.24
C ARG A 130 -12.34 -0.13 -3.33
N GLN A 131 -12.19 -0.97 -4.36
CA GLN A 131 -13.23 -1.17 -5.40
C GLN A 131 -14.52 -1.72 -4.80
N LYS A 132 -14.43 -2.67 -3.87
CA LYS A 132 -15.61 -3.19 -3.17
C LYS A 132 -16.29 -2.13 -2.32
N LEU A 133 -15.52 -1.30 -1.62
CA LEU A 133 -16.06 -0.17 -0.85
C LEU A 133 -16.78 0.85 -1.73
N ASP A 134 -16.18 1.23 -2.86
CA ASP A 134 -16.81 2.12 -3.85
C ASP A 134 -18.13 1.53 -4.38
N TYR A 135 -18.14 0.22 -4.65
CA TYR A 135 -19.37 -0.47 -5.05
C TYR A 135 -20.43 -0.47 -3.94
N CYS A 136 -20.06 -0.59 -2.68
CA CYS A 136 -21.00 -0.45 -1.57
C CYS A 136 -21.63 0.95 -1.53
N HIS A 137 -20.86 2.02 -1.72
CA HIS A 137 -21.42 3.38 -1.81
C HIS A 137 -22.42 3.52 -2.96
N LYS A 138 -22.08 3.01 -4.15
CA LYS A 138 -23.00 2.97 -5.30
C LYS A 138 -24.29 2.23 -4.99
N LEU A 139 -24.22 1.11 -4.27
CA LEU A 139 -25.43 0.38 -3.86
C LEU A 139 -26.30 1.19 -2.88
N LEU A 140 -25.69 1.97 -1.98
CA LEU A 140 -26.43 2.87 -1.09
C LEU A 140 -27.12 3.99 -1.87
N ASP A 141 -26.44 4.58 -2.86
CA ASP A 141 -27.02 5.60 -3.74
C ASP A 141 -28.17 5.03 -4.57
N CYS A 142 -27.98 3.87 -5.22
CA CYS A 142 -29.05 3.20 -5.94
C CYS A 142 -30.22 2.81 -5.03
N TYR A 143 -29.95 2.41 -3.79
CA TYR A 143 -31.00 2.16 -2.81
C TYR A 143 -31.82 3.42 -2.55
N ALA A 144 -31.17 4.56 -2.29
CA ALA A 144 -31.82 5.84 -2.08
C ALA A 144 -32.63 6.31 -3.31
N GLU A 145 -32.09 6.16 -4.52
CA GLU A 145 -32.79 6.46 -5.77
C GLU A 145 -34.05 5.59 -5.94
N ASN A 146 -33.95 4.30 -5.60
CA ASN A 146 -35.08 3.37 -5.66
C ASN A 146 -36.19 3.70 -4.64
N LEU A 147 -35.91 4.53 -3.63
CA LEU A 147 -36.93 5.03 -2.71
C LEU A 147 -37.73 6.21 -3.29
N ALA A 148 -37.25 6.90 -4.33
CA ALA A 148 -37.90 8.08 -4.91
C ALA A 148 -39.39 7.89 -5.28
N PRO A 149 -39.84 6.72 -5.78
CA PRO A 149 -41.25 6.50 -6.09
C PRO A 149 -42.18 6.35 -4.86
N TYR A 150 -41.63 6.10 -3.67
CA TYR A 150 -42.43 5.91 -2.46
C TYR A 150 -42.90 7.24 -1.86
N LEU A 151 -43.95 7.21 -1.03
CA LEU A 151 -44.32 8.39 -0.23
C LEU A 151 -43.20 8.74 0.75
N TYR A 152 -42.97 10.03 0.98
CA TYR A 152 -41.91 10.54 1.86
C TYR A 152 -41.80 9.81 3.22
N THR A 153 -42.92 9.58 3.89
CA THR A 153 -42.93 8.87 5.19
C THR A 153 -42.37 7.44 5.09
N TYR A 154 -42.63 6.74 3.98
CA TYR A 154 -42.05 5.42 3.74
C TYR A 154 -40.57 5.52 3.38
N GLN A 155 -40.16 6.52 2.61
CA GLN A 155 -38.74 6.77 2.33
C GLN A 155 -37.94 6.93 3.64
N VAL A 156 -38.42 7.78 4.55
CA VAL A 156 -37.81 7.98 5.88
C VAL A 156 -37.76 6.66 6.65
N HIS A 157 -38.87 5.91 6.69
CA HIS A 157 -38.92 4.63 7.39
C HIS A 157 -37.90 3.61 6.86
N PHE A 158 -37.74 3.51 5.54
CA PHE A 158 -36.76 2.62 4.92
C PHE A 158 -35.32 3.06 5.21
N MET A 159 -35.04 4.38 5.15
CA MET A 159 -33.73 4.93 5.51
C MET A 159 -33.38 4.68 6.98
N ASP A 160 -34.32 4.88 7.91
CA ASP A 160 -34.11 4.60 9.34
C ASP A 160 -33.77 3.12 9.58
N ARG A 161 -34.39 2.22 8.83
CA ARG A 161 -34.07 0.79 8.90
C ARG A 161 -32.65 0.50 8.40
N LEU A 162 -32.27 1.07 7.25
CA LEU A 162 -30.92 0.91 6.71
C LEU A 162 -29.85 1.46 7.69
N ILE A 163 -30.10 2.63 8.28
CA ILE A 163 -29.21 3.22 9.29
C ILE A 163 -29.03 2.27 10.48
N LYS A 164 -30.10 1.63 10.96
CA LYS A 164 -30.01 0.65 12.06
C LYS A 164 -29.19 -0.58 11.68
N GLU A 165 -29.40 -1.12 10.47
CA GLU A 165 -28.65 -2.29 9.97
C GLU A 165 -27.15 -1.96 9.84
N LEU A 166 -26.81 -0.79 9.27
CA LEU A 166 -25.42 -0.32 9.18
C LEU A 166 -24.82 -0.04 10.55
N SER A 167 -25.55 0.58 11.46
CA SER A 167 -25.08 0.86 12.82
C SER A 167 -24.73 -0.41 13.58
N LEU A 168 -25.57 -1.45 13.47
CA LEU A 168 -25.29 -2.75 14.06
C LEU A 168 -23.98 -3.34 13.49
N LYS A 169 -23.82 -3.31 12.16
CA LYS A 169 -22.60 -3.80 11.50
C LYS A 169 -21.35 -3.03 11.91
N THR A 170 -21.45 -1.72 12.11
CA THR A 170 -20.35 -0.89 12.61
C THR A 170 -19.95 -1.27 14.04
N VAL A 171 -20.92 -1.50 14.92
CA VAL A 171 -20.63 -1.93 16.30
C VAL A 171 -19.98 -3.31 16.31
N GLU A 172 -20.54 -4.27 15.57
CA GLU A 172 -19.99 -5.63 15.42
C GLU A 172 -18.53 -5.57 14.93
N SER A 173 -18.25 -4.85 13.85
CA SER A 173 -16.91 -4.77 13.28
C SER A 173 -15.91 -4.06 14.21
N THR A 174 -16.35 -3.05 14.97
CA THR A 174 -15.49 -2.36 15.95
C THR A 174 -15.05 -3.29 17.08
N VAL A 175 -15.99 -4.11 17.59
CA VAL A 175 -15.69 -5.09 18.63
C VAL A 175 -14.76 -6.17 18.09
N GLU A 176 -15.06 -6.71 16.91
CA GLU A 176 -14.23 -7.73 16.26
C GLU A 176 -12.81 -7.22 15.97
N ALA A 177 -12.68 -5.99 15.45
CA ALA A 177 -11.38 -5.37 15.21
C ALA A 177 -10.57 -5.22 16.50
N SER A 178 -11.22 -4.81 17.59
CA SER A 178 -10.57 -4.68 18.91
C SER A 178 -10.07 -6.03 19.44
N ILE A 179 -10.89 -7.08 19.33
CA ILE A 179 -10.51 -8.45 19.72
C ILE A 179 -9.34 -8.93 18.86
N TYR A 180 -9.46 -8.81 17.54
CA TYR A 180 -8.43 -9.22 16.59
C TYR A 180 -7.10 -8.52 16.83
N CYS A 181 -7.11 -7.18 16.98
CA CYS A 181 -5.89 -6.41 17.27
C CYS A 181 -5.23 -6.87 18.57
N SER A 182 -6.03 -7.15 19.61
CA SER A 182 -5.52 -7.65 20.88
C SER A 182 -4.93 -9.05 20.77
N ASP A 183 -5.62 -9.97 20.10
CA ASP A 183 -5.16 -11.34 19.95
C ASP A 183 -3.90 -11.39 19.07
N LEU A 184 -3.85 -10.59 18.00
CA LEU A 184 -2.66 -10.41 17.18
C LEU A 184 -1.49 -9.86 18.00
N ALA A 185 -1.70 -8.78 18.76
CA ALA A 185 -0.66 -8.19 19.60
C ALA A 185 -0.10 -9.21 20.60
N ASN A 186 -0.96 -10.02 21.23
CA ASN A 186 -0.53 -11.07 22.16
C ASN A 186 0.33 -12.13 21.48
N VAL A 187 -0.06 -12.60 20.28
CA VAL A 187 0.73 -13.57 19.50
C VAL A 187 2.10 -13.00 19.15
N LEU A 188 2.14 -11.77 18.64
CA LEU A 188 3.40 -11.14 18.25
C LEU A 188 4.31 -10.86 19.44
N LYS A 189 3.75 -10.45 20.58
CA LYS A 189 4.49 -10.28 21.83
C LYS A 189 5.14 -11.58 22.29
N ALA A 190 4.37 -12.67 22.30
CA ALA A 190 4.89 -13.98 22.72
C ALA A 190 6.05 -14.43 21.81
N GLU A 191 5.96 -14.22 20.50
CA GLU A 191 7.05 -14.56 19.56
C GLU A 191 8.28 -13.64 19.71
N VAL A 192 8.08 -12.34 19.96
CA VAL A 192 9.17 -11.38 20.28
C VAL A 192 9.95 -11.84 21.52
N GLU A 193 9.22 -12.23 22.58
CA GLU A 193 9.81 -12.72 23.82
C GLU A 193 10.53 -14.06 23.62
N LEU A 194 9.96 -14.97 22.83
CA LEU A 194 10.56 -16.30 22.56
C LEU A 194 11.82 -16.22 21.68
N ARG A 195 11.86 -15.31 20.71
CA ARG A 195 12.94 -15.22 19.72
C ARG A 195 13.98 -14.14 20.03
N GLU A 196 13.81 -13.40 21.13
CA GLU A 196 14.69 -12.31 21.55
C GLU A 196 14.99 -11.30 20.41
N THR A 197 13.99 -10.99 19.59
CA THR A 197 14.10 -10.04 18.46
C THR A 197 13.10 -8.91 18.60
N ASP A 198 13.52 -7.72 18.25
CA ASP A 198 12.74 -6.48 18.32
C ASP A 198 12.08 -6.10 16.98
N ASP A 199 12.20 -6.97 15.98
CA ASP A 199 11.66 -6.80 14.63
C ASP A 199 10.70 -7.95 14.28
N VAL A 200 9.42 -7.60 14.27
CA VAL A 200 8.28 -8.49 14.02
C VAL A 200 8.25 -9.00 12.57
N SER A 201 8.82 -8.24 11.63
CA SER A 201 8.81 -8.61 10.21
C SER A 201 9.62 -9.88 9.90
N LYS A 202 10.52 -10.26 10.82
CA LYS A 202 11.30 -11.49 10.76
C LYS A 202 10.47 -12.75 11.05
N PHE A 203 9.21 -12.62 11.46
CA PHE A 203 8.31 -13.74 11.75
C PHE A 203 7.55 -14.24 10.52
N TYR A 204 7.38 -13.39 9.51
CA TYR A 204 6.35 -13.57 8.48
C TYR A 204 6.76 -14.40 7.26
N GLY A 205 7.95 -15.01 7.27
CA GLY A 205 8.42 -15.88 6.19
C GLY A 205 9.86 -15.56 5.76
N MET A 206 10.32 -16.24 4.70
CA MET A 206 11.62 -15.93 4.09
C MET A 206 11.56 -14.64 3.27
N ASP A 207 12.72 -14.06 2.98
CA ASP A 207 12.82 -12.96 2.02
C ASP A 207 12.29 -13.46 0.65
N ASN A 208 11.34 -12.72 0.06
CA ASN A 208 10.62 -13.00 -1.20
C ASN A 208 9.39 -13.93 -1.12
N ASP A 209 8.78 -14.15 0.05
CA ASP A 209 7.47 -14.79 0.15
C ASP A 209 6.32 -13.76 0.01
N PRO A 210 5.42 -13.84 -1.00
CA PRO A 210 4.30 -12.92 -1.13
C PRO A 210 3.36 -12.90 0.10
N ILE A 211 3.31 -13.99 0.87
CA ILE A 211 2.52 -14.06 2.10
C ILE A 211 3.14 -13.16 3.18
N ARG A 212 4.47 -13.01 3.20
CA ARG A 212 5.17 -12.09 4.11
C ARG A 212 4.73 -10.65 3.85
N ASP A 213 4.62 -10.26 2.59
CA ASP A 213 4.20 -8.91 2.21
C ASP A 213 2.77 -8.61 2.66
N GLU A 214 1.87 -9.60 2.58
CA GLU A 214 0.50 -9.48 3.12
C GLU A 214 0.50 -9.22 4.64
N TYR A 215 1.35 -9.90 5.41
CA TYR A 215 1.46 -9.68 6.86
C TYR A 215 2.09 -8.33 7.22
N VAL A 216 3.12 -7.90 6.48
CA VAL A 216 3.74 -6.58 6.69
C VAL A 216 2.73 -5.47 6.39
N GLU A 217 1.96 -5.60 5.31
CA GLU A 217 0.94 -4.61 4.94
C GLU A 217 -0.23 -4.60 5.95
N ARG A 218 -0.65 -5.77 6.45
CA ARG A 218 -1.61 -5.86 7.58
C ARG A 218 -1.11 -5.09 8.79
N ASP A 219 0.15 -5.26 9.20
CA ASP A 219 0.69 -4.58 10.38
C ASP A 219 0.68 -3.07 10.22
N LYS A 220 1.01 -2.55 9.03
CA LYS A 220 0.88 -1.11 8.73
C LYS A 220 -0.56 -0.63 8.87
N GLN A 221 -1.53 -1.39 8.37
CA GLN A 221 -2.95 -1.06 8.48
C GLN A 221 -3.42 -1.06 9.94
N VAL A 222 -3.01 -2.05 10.73
CA VAL A 222 -3.30 -2.11 12.18
C VAL A 222 -2.72 -0.91 12.91
N ILE A 223 -1.46 -0.55 12.63
CA ILE A 223 -0.82 0.64 13.20
C ILE A 223 -1.62 1.90 12.83
N ALA A 224 -1.97 2.08 11.55
CA ALA A 224 -2.72 3.23 11.08
C ALA A 224 -4.10 3.33 11.75
N TYR A 225 -4.79 2.20 11.86
CA TYR A 225 -6.08 2.08 12.54
C TYR A 225 -5.99 2.47 14.03
N LEU A 226 -5.02 1.91 14.76
CA LEU A 226 -4.83 2.21 16.19
C LEU A 226 -4.40 3.67 16.43
N LYS A 227 -3.69 4.30 15.49
CA LYS A 227 -3.40 5.74 15.54
C LYS A 227 -4.66 6.60 15.35
N GLN A 228 -5.56 6.18 14.46
CA GLN A 228 -6.83 6.87 14.21
C GLN A 228 -7.87 6.65 15.32
N HIS A 229 -7.75 5.54 16.07
CA HIS A 229 -8.68 5.14 17.13
C HIS A 229 -7.97 4.94 18.49
N PRO A 230 -7.57 6.02 19.18
CA PRO A 230 -6.85 5.95 20.45
C PRO A 230 -7.59 5.18 21.55
N GLU A 231 -8.92 5.23 21.55
CA GLU A 231 -9.78 4.49 22.48
C GLU A 231 -9.64 2.98 22.32
N ILE A 232 -9.51 2.49 21.08
CA ILE A 232 -9.28 1.08 20.79
C ILE A 232 -7.86 0.69 21.18
N LYS A 233 -6.86 1.53 20.84
CA LYS A 233 -5.46 1.34 21.28
C LYS A 233 -5.38 1.13 22.79
N LYS A 234 -6.04 2.01 23.56
CA LYS A 234 -6.07 1.92 25.02
C LYS A 234 -6.70 0.61 25.51
N ALA A 235 -7.84 0.21 24.95
CA ALA A 235 -8.50 -1.05 25.32
C ALA A 235 -7.62 -2.28 25.02
N VAL A 236 -6.91 -2.27 23.89
CA VAL A 236 -5.96 -3.33 23.51
C VAL A 236 -4.78 -3.39 24.49
N GLU A 237 -4.18 -2.25 24.83
CA GLU A 237 -3.07 -2.17 25.80
C GLU A 237 -3.48 -2.64 27.20
N GLU A 238 -4.69 -2.28 27.65
CA GLU A 238 -5.25 -2.73 28.92
C GLU A 238 -5.44 -4.25 28.95
N LYS A 239 -5.99 -4.85 27.88
CA LYS A 239 -6.17 -6.32 27.79
C LYS A 239 -4.84 -7.06 27.70
N MET A 240 -3.86 -6.50 26.99
CA MET A 240 -2.52 -7.09 26.84
C MET A 240 -1.66 -6.92 28.12
N GLY A 241 -1.99 -5.94 28.96
CA GLY A 241 -1.20 -5.57 30.14
C GLY A 241 0.17 -4.96 29.78
N ALA A 242 0.32 -4.44 28.57
CA ALA A 242 1.57 -3.88 28.07
C ALA A 242 1.30 -2.83 26.97
N LYS A 243 2.30 -1.98 26.70
CA LYS A 243 2.20 -0.99 25.61
C LYS A 243 2.37 -1.66 24.25
N ILE A 244 1.58 -1.23 23.27
CA ILE A 244 1.69 -1.74 21.90
C ILE A 244 3.01 -1.33 21.24
N SER A 245 3.65 -0.25 21.70
CA SER A 245 4.98 0.16 21.22
C SER A 245 6.11 -0.83 21.52
N LEU A 246 5.88 -1.82 22.39
CA LEU A 246 6.79 -2.95 22.57
C LEU A 246 6.78 -3.91 21.39
N ILE A 247 5.72 -3.91 20.58
CA ILE A 247 5.54 -4.75 19.40
C ILE A 247 5.81 -3.91 18.14
N TRP A 248 5.08 -2.81 17.96
CA TRP A 248 5.23 -1.92 16.81
C TRP A 248 5.82 -0.58 17.25
N LYS A 249 7.14 -0.42 17.08
CA LYS A 249 7.88 0.75 17.56
C LYS A 249 7.35 2.09 17.03
N ASN A 250 6.90 2.12 15.78
CA ASN A 250 6.47 3.35 15.09
C ASN A 250 5.05 3.81 15.46
N ILE A 251 4.37 3.13 16.40
CA ILE A 251 2.98 3.45 16.76
C ILE A 251 2.85 4.73 17.61
N ASP A 252 3.93 5.11 18.31
CA ASP A 252 3.98 6.30 19.15
C ASP A 252 4.63 7.50 18.46
N ASP A 253 5.22 7.29 17.27
CA ASP A 253 5.72 8.39 16.43
C ASP A 253 4.52 9.22 15.99
N GLU A 254 4.53 10.52 16.34
CA GLU A 254 3.61 11.50 15.74
C GLU A 254 3.73 11.38 14.22
N ASN A 255 2.63 11.53 13.49
CA ASN A 255 2.67 11.53 12.03
C ASN A 255 3.72 12.58 11.59
N GLU A 256 4.94 12.15 11.26
CA GLU A 256 5.88 12.96 10.49
C GLU A 256 5.19 13.17 9.15
N ARG A 257 4.51 14.32 9.06
CA ARG A 257 3.86 14.83 7.86
C ARG A 257 4.92 15.26 6.84
#